data_AF-A0A257KCU7-F1
#
_entry.id   AF-A0A257KCU7-F1
#
_cell.length_a   1.000
_cell.length_b   1.000
_cell.length_c   1.000
_cell.angle_alpha   90.00
_cell.angle_beta   90.00
_cell.angle_gamma   90.00
#
_symmetry.space_group_name_H-M   'P 1'
#
loop_
_entity.id
_entity.type
_entity.pdbx_description
1 polymer ?
#
loop_
_entity_poly.entity_id
_entity_poly.type
_entity_poly.pdbx_seq_one_letter_code
_entity_poly.pdbx_strand_id
1 'polypeptide(L)'
;MEHFVVSARKYRPQTFRDVVGQLAITQTLENAIANNHLAQALLFTGPRGVGKTTCARILARKINQIGYDNPDEDFAFNVFELDAASNNSVDDIRSLIEQVRIPPQTGIYKVYIIDEVHMLSSAAFNAFLKTLEEPPKHVIFILATTEKHKIIPTILSRCQIFDFKRITVKDAAEYLAYVAENQGVTFEPEALHLIAQKADGAMRDALSTFDRVVSFCGNHLSRKAVSENLNVLDAETYLEITNYILQSDIPALLLQLDQLLARGFDAHQFIIGLATHFRNLMVSRSPQTVVLLESGSETVQKAYLAQAEQTPRAFLLQALEIANQADLNYKQSLNQRLLIELTLMQLASLLHQGEKKKLDS
;
A
#
# COMPACT_ATOMS: atom_id res chain seq x y z
N MET A 1 9.57 -16.50 -28.13
CA MET A 1 9.41 -15.37 -27.21
C MET A 1 9.20 -15.96 -25.84
N GLU A 2 10.12 -15.79 -24.89
CA GLU A 2 9.88 -16.19 -23.50
C GLU A 2 8.63 -15.46 -22.99
N HIS A 3 7.73 -16.17 -22.31
CA HIS A 3 6.52 -15.57 -21.76
C HIS A 3 6.91 -14.53 -20.71
N PHE A 4 6.56 -13.26 -20.93
CA PHE A 4 6.73 -12.22 -19.92
C PHE A 4 5.86 -12.54 -18.70
N VAL A 5 6.50 -12.80 -17.56
CA VAL A 5 5.84 -13.00 -16.28
C VAL A 5 6.06 -11.76 -15.43
N VAL A 6 4.97 -11.12 -15.04
CA VAL A 6 4.97 -9.95 -14.12
C VAL A 6 5.79 -10.28 -12.87
N SER A 7 6.64 -9.35 -12.44
CA SER A 7 7.53 -9.49 -11.28
C SER A 7 6.78 -9.83 -10.00
N ALA A 8 5.57 -9.29 -9.83
CA ALA A 8 4.68 -9.63 -8.72
C ALA A 8 4.36 -11.14 -8.62
N ARG A 9 4.44 -11.88 -9.73
CA ARG A 9 4.31 -13.34 -9.78
C ARG A 9 5.67 -14.05 -9.76
N LYS A 10 6.65 -13.55 -10.51
CA LYS A 10 7.99 -14.15 -10.64
C LYS A 10 8.76 -14.14 -9.31
N TYR A 11 8.71 -13.02 -8.59
CA TYR A 11 9.40 -12.83 -7.30
C TYR A 11 8.46 -13.07 -6.11
N ARG A 12 7.37 -13.82 -6.31
CA ARG A 12 6.51 -14.18 -5.18
C ARG A 12 7.34 -15.03 -4.20
N PRO A 13 7.45 -14.62 -2.92
CA PRO A 13 8.18 -15.36 -1.89
C PRO A 13 7.81 -16.85 -1.86
N GLN A 14 8.83 -17.73 -1.82
CA GLN A 14 8.64 -19.18 -1.73
C GLN A 14 8.93 -19.69 -0.31
N THR A 15 9.77 -18.99 0.44
CA THR A 15 10.09 -19.31 1.82
C THR A 15 9.76 -18.12 2.74
N PHE A 16 9.66 -18.38 4.05
CA PHE A 16 9.43 -17.33 5.04
C PHE A 16 10.56 -16.30 5.13
N ARG A 17 11.77 -16.67 4.70
CA ARG A 17 12.94 -15.77 4.67
C ARG A 17 12.83 -14.74 3.55
N ASP A 18 12.12 -15.07 2.47
CA ASP A 18 11.95 -14.17 1.32
C ASP A 18 10.82 -13.14 1.54
N VAL A 19 10.09 -13.23 2.66
CA VAL A 19 8.97 -12.34 2.97
C VAL A 19 9.50 -11.02 3.57
N VAL A 20 9.29 -9.94 2.83
CA VAL A 20 9.75 -8.60 3.21
C VAL A 20 8.85 -7.98 4.29
N GLY A 21 9.46 -7.39 5.32
CA GLY A 21 8.79 -6.54 6.31
C GLY A 21 7.91 -7.25 7.35
N GLN A 22 7.88 -8.60 7.38
CA GLN A 22 7.00 -9.38 8.27
C GLN A 22 7.75 -10.33 9.22
N LEU A 23 8.99 -10.00 9.60
CA LEU A 23 9.90 -10.87 10.37
C LEU A 23 9.27 -11.44 11.65
N ALA A 24 8.54 -10.63 12.42
CA ALA A 24 7.90 -11.09 13.65
C ALA A 24 6.85 -12.18 13.41
N ILE A 25 6.07 -12.05 12.33
CA ILE A 25 5.02 -13.02 11.96
C ILE A 25 5.67 -14.30 11.44
N THR A 26 6.63 -14.17 10.54
CA THR A 26 7.29 -15.34 9.95
C THR A 26 8.05 -16.14 11.00
N GLN A 27 8.78 -15.50 11.91
CA GLN A 27 9.44 -16.18 13.04
C GLN A 27 8.44 -16.86 13.97
N THR A 28 7.31 -16.22 14.27
CA THR A 28 6.27 -16.83 15.13
C THR A 28 5.69 -18.08 14.49
N LEU A 29 5.41 -18.04 13.18
CA LEU A 29 4.93 -19.21 12.43
C LEU A 29 5.99 -20.31 12.38
N GLU A 30 7.27 -19.98 12.15
CA GLU A 30 8.36 -20.96 12.17
C GLU A 30 8.49 -21.65 13.52
N ASN A 31 8.44 -20.89 14.61
CA ASN A 31 8.50 -21.44 15.96
C ASN A 31 7.27 -22.30 16.29
N ALA A 32 6.08 -21.91 15.84
CA ALA A 32 4.86 -22.70 16.04
C ALA A 32 4.94 -24.07 15.34
N ILE A 33 5.49 -24.10 14.11
CA ILE A 33 5.73 -25.34 13.37
C ILE A 33 6.78 -26.19 14.09
N ALA A 34 7.93 -25.61 14.46
CA ALA A 34 9.02 -26.34 15.11
C ALA A 34 8.61 -26.99 16.43
N ASN A 35 7.70 -26.34 17.17
CA ASN A 35 7.20 -26.85 18.45
C ASN A 35 5.92 -27.68 18.35
N ASN A 36 5.43 -27.99 17.13
CA ASN A 36 4.14 -28.69 16.92
C ASN A 36 2.94 -28.03 17.64
N HIS A 37 2.95 -26.70 17.75
CA HIS A 37 1.92 -25.91 18.43
C HIS A 37 1.13 -25.01 17.47
N LEU A 38 0.97 -25.45 16.22
CA LEU A 38 0.21 -24.68 15.23
C LEU A 38 -1.30 -24.81 15.49
N ALA A 39 -1.99 -23.67 15.58
CA ALA A 39 -3.45 -23.66 15.69
C ALA A 39 -4.11 -24.19 14.42
N GLN A 40 -5.27 -24.86 14.57
CA GLN A 40 -6.05 -25.36 13.42
C GLN A 40 -6.79 -24.24 12.68
N ALA A 41 -6.93 -23.05 13.28
CA ALA A 41 -7.54 -21.89 12.64
C ALA A 41 -6.67 -20.64 12.85
N LEU A 42 -6.23 -20.06 11.73
CA LEU A 42 -5.33 -18.91 11.66
C LEU A 42 -6.06 -17.78 10.93
N LEU A 43 -5.99 -16.55 11.44
CA LEU A 43 -6.53 -15.37 10.78
C LEU A 43 -5.41 -14.39 10.43
N PHE A 44 -5.14 -14.24 9.15
CA PHE A 44 -4.18 -13.28 8.60
C PHE A 44 -4.93 -12.01 8.21
N THR A 45 -4.64 -10.92 8.90
CA THR A 45 -5.32 -9.64 8.69
C THR A 45 -4.30 -8.54 8.43
N GLY A 46 -4.66 -7.58 7.58
CA GLY A 46 -3.80 -6.44 7.28
C GLY A 46 -4.06 -5.89 5.88
N PRO A 47 -3.39 -4.80 5.48
CA PRO A 47 -3.61 -4.15 4.19
C PRO A 47 -3.41 -5.09 2.99
N ARG A 48 -3.95 -4.73 1.82
CA ARG A 48 -3.73 -5.51 0.60
C ARG A 48 -2.25 -5.51 0.22
N GLY A 49 -1.79 -6.58 -0.44
CA GLY A 49 -0.43 -6.63 -1.02
C GLY A 49 0.74 -6.77 -0.03
N VAL A 50 0.49 -6.92 1.27
CA VAL A 50 1.53 -7.11 2.31
C VAL A 50 2.03 -8.55 2.47
N GLY A 51 1.47 -9.51 1.72
CA GLY A 51 1.93 -10.90 1.69
C GLY A 51 1.07 -11.93 2.43
N LYS A 52 -0.16 -11.62 2.86
CA LYS A 52 -1.06 -12.54 3.59
C LYS A 52 -1.23 -13.91 2.91
N THR A 53 -1.77 -13.94 1.68
CA THR A 53 -2.00 -15.16 0.90
C THR A 53 -0.70 -15.87 0.55
N THR A 54 0.39 -15.12 0.34
CA THR A 54 1.71 -15.70 0.10
C THR A 54 2.23 -16.44 1.34
N CYS A 55 2.17 -15.84 2.52
CA CYS A 55 2.53 -16.50 3.77
C CYS A 55 1.64 -17.72 4.06
N ALA A 56 0.36 -17.67 3.71
CA ALA A 56 -0.56 -18.80 3.86
C ALA A 56 -0.10 -20.00 3.02
N ARG A 57 0.29 -19.76 1.77
CA ARG A 57 0.84 -20.80 0.87
C ARG A 57 2.17 -21.35 1.37
N ILE A 58 3.07 -20.49 1.84
CA ILE A 58 4.36 -20.91 2.42
C ILE A 58 4.13 -21.80 3.64
N LEU A 59 3.21 -21.39 4.53
CA LEU A 59 2.83 -22.19 5.70
C LEU A 59 2.27 -23.55 5.29
N ALA A 60 1.32 -23.57 4.35
CA ALA A 60 0.67 -24.79 3.89
C ALA A 60 1.66 -25.81 3.30
N ARG A 61 2.69 -25.33 2.59
CA ARG A 61 3.79 -26.18 2.10
C ARG A 61 4.66 -26.69 3.25
N LYS A 62 5.08 -25.79 4.14
CA LYS A 62 6.02 -26.10 5.23
C LYS A 62 5.48 -27.13 6.24
N ILE A 63 4.16 -27.17 6.47
CA ILE A 63 3.55 -28.15 7.38
C ILE A 63 3.36 -29.54 6.74
N ASN A 64 3.36 -29.62 5.42
CA ASN A 64 3.16 -30.87 4.68
C ASN A 64 4.47 -31.50 4.20
N GLN A 65 5.57 -30.73 4.13
CA GLN A 65 6.91 -31.22 3.84
C GLN A 65 7.71 -31.43 5.14
N ILE A 66 7.91 -32.69 5.55
CA ILE A 66 8.90 -33.02 6.57
C ILE A 66 10.27 -33.06 5.90
N GLY A 67 11.11 -32.06 6.17
CA GLY A 67 12.42 -31.91 5.53
C GLY A 67 12.31 -31.02 4.28
N TYR A 68 12.74 -29.77 4.43
CA TYR A 68 12.99 -28.86 3.31
C TYR A 68 14.01 -29.54 2.38
N ASP A 69 13.70 -29.73 1.09
CA ASP A 69 14.71 -29.68 0.01
C ASP A 69 14.17 -29.89 -1.42
N ASN A 70 12.89 -30.18 -1.65
CA ASN A 70 12.40 -30.25 -3.04
C ASN A 70 11.17 -29.36 -3.34
N PRO A 71 11.36 -28.23 -4.06
CA PRO A 71 10.28 -27.37 -4.57
C PRO A 71 9.33 -28.07 -5.56
N ASP A 72 9.73 -29.23 -6.09
CA ASP A 72 9.01 -29.98 -7.13
C ASP A 72 8.01 -31.02 -6.58
N GLU A 73 7.94 -31.24 -5.26
CA GLU A 73 6.88 -32.08 -4.68
C GLU A 73 5.57 -31.29 -4.59
N ASP A 74 4.68 -31.53 -5.56
CA ASP A 74 3.43 -30.81 -5.70
C ASP A 74 2.37 -31.29 -4.69
N PHE A 75 2.45 -30.78 -3.46
CA PHE A 75 1.40 -30.95 -2.45
C PHE A 75 0.16 -30.08 -2.72
N ALA A 76 0.02 -29.52 -3.94
CA ALA A 76 -1.18 -28.78 -4.36
C ALA A 76 -2.47 -29.53 -4.08
N PHE A 77 -2.46 -30.87 -4.11
CA PHE A 77 -3.62 -31.70 -3.80
C PHE A 77 -4.18 -31.52 -2.38
N ASN A 78 -3.37 -31.02 -1.44
CA ASN A 78 -3.78 -30.80 -0.05
C ASN A 78 -4.04 -29.33 0.28
N VAL A 79 -3.80 -28.42 -0.65
CA VAL A 79 -4.00 -26.98 -0.45
C VAL A 79 -5.18 -26.53 -1.29
N PHE A 80 -6.27 -26.18 -0.61
CA PHE A 80 -7.50 -25.70 -1.22
C PHE A 80 -7.59 -24.20 -1.00
N GLU A 81 -7.60 -23.43 -2.10
CA GLU A 81 -7.76 -21.99 -2.05
C GLU A 81 -9.17 -21.61 -2.51
N LEU A 82 -9.88 -20.85 -1.67
CA LEU A 82 -11.19 -20.31 -1.96
C LEU A 82 -11.12 -18.79 -1.88
N ASP A 83 -11.47 -18.11 -2.97
CA ASP A 83 -11.70 -16.67 -2.96
C ASP A 83 -13.14 -16.41 -2.53
N ALA A 84 -13.32 -15.85 -1.34
CA ALA A 84 -14.63 -15.56 -0.77
C ALA A 84 -15.34 -14.40 -1.50
N ALA A 85 -14.64 -13.57 -2.28
CA ALA A 85 -15.31 -12.58 -3.11
C ALA A 85 -16.13 -13.22 -4.24
N SER A 86 -15.65 -14.35 -4.75
CA SER A 86 -16.28 -15.10 -5.85
C SER A 86 -17.19 -16.25 -5.36
N ASN A 87 -16.93 -16.80 -4.16
CA ASN A 87 -17.63 -17.95 -3.59
C ASN A 87 -18.20 -17.61 -2.20
N ASN A 88 -19.11 -16.63 -2.15
CA ASN A 88 -19.63 -16.08 -0.87
C ASN A 88 -20.92 -16.75 -0.37
N SER A 89 -21.46 -17.72 -1.10
CA SER A 89 -22.75 -18.31 -0.81
C SER A 89 -22.67 -19.35 0.32
N VAL A 90 -23.82 -19.63 0.93
CA VAL A 90 -23.92 -20.67 1.98
C VAL A 90 -23.60 -22.04 1.41
N ASP A 91 -24.00 -22.29 0.17
CA ASP A 91 -23.86 -23.59 -0.47
C ASP A 91 -22.39 -23.88 -0.82
N ASP A 92 -21.63 -22.87 -1.24
CA ASP A 92 -20.17 -23.01 -1.47
C ASP A 92 -19.45 -23.45 -0.19
N ILE A 93 -19.76 -22.80 0.93
CA ILE A 93 -19.19 -23.14 2.23
C ILE A 93 -19.66 -24.52 2.70
N ARG A 94 -20.91 -24.91 2.46
CA ARG A 94 -21.38 -26.26 2.79
C ARG A 94 -20.63 -27.34 2.00
N SER A 95 -20.43 -27.14 0.70
CA SER A 95 -19.63 -28.04 -0.12
C SER A 95 -18.18 -28.13 0.37
N LEU A 96 -17.59 -27.01 0.80
CA LEU A 96 -16.26 -27.02 1.44
C LEU A 96 -16.26 -27.84 2.74
N ILE A 97 -17.26 -27.65 3.61
CA ILE A 97 -17.39 -28.39 4.89
C ILE A 97 -17.53 -29.90 4.67
N GLU A 98 -18.19 -30.33 3.60
CA GLU A 98 -18.26 -31.74 3.22
C GLU A 98 -16.88 -32.29 2.85
N GLN A 99 -16.10 -31.55 2.06
CA GLN A 99 -14.74 -31.93 1.65
C GLN A 99 -13.73 -31.95 2.81
N VAL A 100 -13.93 -31.11 3.82
CA VAL A 100 -13.12 -31.01 5.06
C VAL A 100 -13.12 -32.33 5.84
N ARG A 101 -14.23 -33.08 5.81
CA ARG A 101 -14.36 -34.36 6.53
C ARG A 101 -13.47 -35.47 5.96
N ILE A 102 -13.08 -35.36 4.69
CA ILE A 102 -12.29 -36.37 4.00
C ILE A 102 -10.80 -36.18 4.34
N PRO A 103 -10.13 -37.20 4.92
CA PRO A 103 -8.71 -37.12 5.26
C PRO A 103 -7.83 -36.94 4.01
N PRO A 104 -6.61 -36.38 4.15
CA PRO A 104 -5.70 -36.20 3.02
C PRO A 104 -5.22 -37.56 2.50
N GLN A 105 -5.07 -37.67 1.17
CA GLN A 105 -4.58 -38.91 0.52
C GLN A 105 -3.05 -39.03 0.57
N THR A 106 -2.36 -37.89 0.57
CA THR A 106 -0.91 -37.74 0.69
C THR A 106 -0.62 -36.67 1.74
N GLY A 107 0.54 -36.67 2.40
CA GLY A 107 0.86 -35.66 3.44
C GLY A 107 0.08 -35.81 4.75
N ILE A 108 0.20 -34.82 5.65
CA ILE A 108 -0.36 -34.86 7.02
C ILE A 108 -1.59 -33.98 7.17
N TYR A 109 -1.57 -32.80 6.55
CA TYR A 109 -2.58 -31.77 6.73
C TYR A 109 -3.25 -31.37 5.43
N LYS A 110 -4.56 -31.12 5.50
CA LYS A 110 -5.38 -30.52 4.46
C LYS A 110 -5.60 -29.05 4.82
N VAL A 111 -5.08 -28.16 3.99
CA VAL A 111 -5.04 -26.72 4.28
C VAL A 111 -6.08 -26.01 3.43
N TYR A 112 -6.98 -25.27 4.08
CA TYR A 112 -7.99 -24.46 3.42
C TYR A 112 -7.63 -22.99 3.61
N ILE A 113 -7.24 -22.33 2.53
CA ILE A 113 -6.94 -20.89 2.50
C ILE A 113 -8.19 -20.19 1.97
N ILE A 114 -8.82 -19.36 2.81
CA ILE A 114 -9.98 -18.57 2.43
C ILE A 114 -9.55 -17.11 2.34
N ASP A 115 -9.37 -16.61 1.12
CA ASP A 115 -8.97 -15.21 0.88
C ASP A 115 -10.19 -14.28 0.89
N GLU A 116 -9.97 -13.05 1.31
CA GLU A 116 -11.00 -12.03 1.55
C GLU A 116 -12.24 -12.54 2.31
N VAL A 117 -12.03 -13.31 3.38
CA VAL A 117 -13.10 -14.00 4.13
C VAL A 117 -14.23 -13.07 4.60
N HIS A 118 -13.95 -11.77 4.78
CA HIS A 118 -14.97 -10.76 5.11
C HIS A 118 -16.07 -10.58 4.05
N MET A 119 -15.86 -11.10 2.84
CA MET A 119 -16.82 -11.09 1.75
C MET A 119 -17.85 -12.23 1.83
N LEU A 120 -17.67 -13.21 2.73
CA LEU A 120 -18.66 -14.26 2.96
C LEU A 120 -19.99 -13.67 3.46
N SER A 121 -21.10 -14.24 2.98
CA SER A 121 -22.42 -13.89 3.51
C SER A 121 -22.56 -14.31 4.98
N SER A 122 -23.39 -13.59 5.76
CA SER A 122 -23.64 -13.92 7.17
C SER A 122 -24.12 -15.36 7.38
N ALA A 123 -24.91 -15.88 6.44
CA ALA A 123 -25.38 -17.25 6.50
C ALA A 123 -24.24 -18.26 6.24
N ALA A 124 -23.29 -17.95 5.35
CA ALA A 124 -22.11 -18.77 5.09
C ALA A 124 -21.18 -18.78 6.32
N PHE A 125 -20.99 -17.62 6.97
CA PHE A 125 -20.24 -17.54 8.22
C PHE A 125 -20.83 -18.42 9.33
N ASN A 126 -22.15 -18.37 9.53
CA ASN A 126 -22.81 -19.19 10.55
C ASN A 126 -22.71 -20.69 10.25
N ALA A 127 -22.78 -21.09 8.98
CA ALA A 127 -22.57 -22.47 8.58
C ALA A 127 -21.13 -22.94 8.87
N PHE A 128 -20.16 -22.03 8.76
CA PHE A 128 -18.74 -22.33 8.97
C PHE A 128 -18.34 -22.44 10.45
N LEU A 129 -19.06 -21.78 11.38
CA LEU A 129 -18.72 -21.73 12.80
C LEU A 129 -18.53 -23.11 13.44
N LYS A 130 -19.44 -24.05 13.17
CA LYS A 130 -19.37 -25.40 13.76
C LYS A 130 -18.09 -26.12 13.37
N THR A 131 -17.64 -25.92 12.12
CA THR A 131 -16.42 -26.54 11.60
C THR A 131 -15.16 -25.85 12.12
N LEU A 132 -15.22 -24.55 12.42
CA LEU A 132 -14.13 -23.81 13.08
C LEU A 132 -14.01 -24.13 14.58
N GLU A 133 -15.11 -24.50 15.24
CA GLU A 133 -15.13 -24.91 16.65
C GLU A 133 -14.47 -26.26 16.87
N GLU A 134 -14.83 -27.23 16.03
CA GLU A 134 -14.34 -28.60 16.14
C GLU A 134 -13.72 -29.06 14.80
N PRO A 135 -12.63 -28.42 14.34
CA PRO A 135 -12.00 -28.79 13.09
C PRO A 135 -11.36 -30.18 13.21
N PRO A 136 -11.49 -31.03 12.17
CA PRO A 136 -10.80 -32.32 12.16
C PRO A 136 -9.29 -32.16 12.35
N LYS A 137 -8.63 -33.09 13.05
CA LYS A 137 -7.20 -33.00 13.40
C LYS A 137 -6.27 -32.83 12.20
N HIS A 138 -6.68 -33.36 11.03
CA HIS A 138 -5.93 -33.25 9.78
C HIS A 138 -6.19 -31.95 9.02
N VAL A 139 -6.96 -31.00 9.56
CA VAL A 139 -7.39 -29.78 8.85
C VAL A 139 -6.83 -28.54 9.50
N ILE A 140 -6.32 -27.63 8.67
CA ILE A 140 -5.91 -26.29 9.06
C ILE A 140 -6.61 -25.27 8.16
N PHE A 141 -7.27 -24.31 8.79
CA PHE A 141 -7.89 -23.15 8.15
C PHE A 141 -6.98 -21.94 8.25
N ILE A 142 -6.73 -21.29 7.12
CA ILE A 142 -6.03 -20.01 7.03
C ILE A 142 -7.00 -19.01 6.40
N LEU A 143 -7.54 -18.13 7.22
CA LEU A 143 -8.45 -17.08 6.79
C LEU A 143 -7.64 -15.81 6.52
N ALA A 144 -7.81 -15.16 5.37
CA ALA A 144 -7.18 -13.90 5.06
C ALA A 144 -8.22 -12.79 4.86
N THR A 145 -7.94 -11.59 5.38
CA THR A 145 -8.83 -10.43 5.22
C THR A 145 -8.08 -9.11 5.19
N THR A 146 -8.56 -8.13 4.42
CA THR A 146 -8.16 -6.72 4.57
C THR A 146 -8.94 -5.96 5.64
N GLU A 147 -10.10 -6.48 6.07
CA GLU A 147 -11.05 -5.77 6.90
C GLU A 147 -11.41 -6.56 8.17
N LYS A 148 -10.52 -6.53 9.18
CA LYS A 148 -10.71 -7.23 10.48
C LYS A 148 -12.04 -6.91 11.15
N HIS A 149 -12.49 -5.65 11.06
CA HIS A 149 -13.69 -5.16 11.73
C HIS A 149 -15.00 -5.71 11.15
N LYS A 150 -14.98 -6.24 9.92
CA LYS A 150 -16.13 -6.92 9.31
C LYS A 150 -16.26 -8.38 9.76
N ILE A 151 -15.24 -8.93 10.41
CA ILE A 151 -15.27 -10.31 10.91
C ILE A 151 -16.03 -10.36 12.23
N ILE A 152 -16.97 -11.29 12.33
CA ILE A 152 -17.76 -11.48 13.55
C ILE A 152 -16.88 -11.90 14.73
N PRO A 153 -17.12 -11.40 15.96
CA PRO A 153 -16.30 -11.72 17.13
C PRO A 153 -16.18 -13.22 17.45
N THR A 154 -17.21 -14.01 17.10
CA THR A 154 -17.22 -15.47 17.29
C THR A 154 -16.16 -16.19 16.48
N ILE A 155 -15.77 -15.67 15.30
CA ILE A 155 -14.66 -16.22 14.51
C ILE A 155 -13.32 -15.75 15.08
N LEU A 156 -13.23 -14.46 15.43
CA LEU A 156 -12.02 -13.88 16.02
C LEU A 156 -11.59 -14.64 17.29
N SER A 157 -12.54 -15.06 18.12
CA SER A 157 -12.25 -15.79 19.36
C SER A 157 -11.77 -17.22 19.14
N ARG A 158 -11.94 -17.79 17.94
CA ARG A 158 -11.60 -19.18 17.59
C ARG A 158 -10.37 -19.27 16.67
N CYS A 159 -9.82 -18.14 16.25
CA CYS A 159 -8.65 -18.08 15.38
C CYS A 159 -7.46 -17.46 16.10
N GLN A 160 -6.26 -17.97 15.84
CA GLN A 160 -5.03 -17.26 16.19
C GLN A 160 -4.80 -16.14 15.16
N ILE A 161 -4.73 -14.90 15.64
CA ILE A 161 -4.69 -13.72 14.79
C ILE A 161 -3.24 -13.29 14.52
N PHE A 162 -2.93 -13.03 13.25
CA PHE A 162 -1.67 -12.46 12.79
C PHE A 162 -1.96 -11.15 12.06
N ASP A 163 -1.54 -10.03 12.67
CA ASP A 163 -1.71 -8.68 12.13
C ASP A 163 -0.49 -8.28 11.28
N PHE A 164 -0.63 -8.40 9.96
CA PHE A 164 0.35 -7.97 8.97
C PHE A 164 0.39 -6.45 8.87
N LYS A 165 1.61 -5.91 8.92
CA LYS A 165 1.85 -4.47 8.88
C LYS A 165 2.17 -4.00 7.47
N ARG A 166 2.05 -2.69 7.23
CA ARG A 166 2.55 -2.09 5.99
C ARG A 166 4.07 -2.26 5.92
N ILE A 167 4.57 -2.59 4.73
CA ILE A 167 6.01 -2.70 4.49
C ILE A 167 6.57 -1.28 4.46
N THR A 168 7.72 -1.06 5.09
CA THR A 168 8.33 0.27 5.12
C THR A 168 8.82 0.64 3.73
N VAL A 169 8.85 1.94 3.42
CA VAL A 169 9.35 2.43 2.12
C VAL A 169 10.80 1.99 1.90
N LYS A 170 11.59 1.95 2.97
CA LYS A 170 12.98 1.48 2.94
C LYS A 170 13.06 0.00 2.52
N ASP A 171 12.36 -0.89 3.22
CA ASP A 171 12.40 -2.33 2.93
C ASP A 171 11.89 -2.63 1.50
N ALA A 172 10.86 -1.92 1.06
CA ALA A 172 10.32 -2.05 -0.28
C ALA A 172 11.34 -1.58 -1.35
N ALA A 173 12.01 -0.44 -1.13
CA ALA A 173 13.03 0.07 -2.04
C ALA A 173 14.26 -0.86 -2.13
N GLU A 174 14.71 -1.40 -1.00
CA GLU A 174 15.81 -2.39 -0.95
C GLU A 174 15.44 -3.67 -1.73
N TYR A 175 14.20 -4.15 -1.58
CA TYR A 175 13.75 -5.32 -2.34
C TYR A 175 13.59 -5.03 -3.84
N LEU A 176 13.11 -3.84 -4.21
CA LEU A 176 13.07 -3.42 -5.61
C LEU A 176 14.47 -3.33 -6.22
N ALA A 177 15.49 -2.92 -5.45
CA ALA A 177 16.87 -2.88 -5.91
C ALA A 177 17.38 -4.28 -6.25
N TYR A 178 17.13 -5.25 -5.36
CA TYR A 178 17.42 -6.66 -5.62
C TYR A 178 16.71 -7.18 -6.90
N VAL A 179 15.44 -6.83 -7.11
CA VAL A 179 14.71 -7.23 -8.32
C VAL A 179 15.30 -6.59 -9.57
N ALA A 180 15.64 -5.30 -9.52
CA ALA A 180 16.23 -4.58 -10.63
C ALA A 180 17.60 -5.14 -11.05
N GLU A 181 18.47 -5.44 -10.08
CA GLU A 181 19.76 -6.09 -10.32
C GLU A 181 19.61 -7.45 -11.02
N ASN A 182 18.68 -8.28 -10.55
CA ASN A 182 18.41 -9.59 -11.17
C ASN A 182 17.81 -9.50 -12.58
N GLN A 183 17.24 -8.35 -12.95
CA GLN A 183 16.70 -8.10 -14.30
C GLN A 183 17.68 -7.34 -15.20
N GLY A 184 18.87 -6.98 -14.70
CA GLY A 184 19.84 -6.17 -15.44
C GLY A 184 19.36 -4.74 -15.71
N VAL A 185 18.47 -4.22 -14.86
CA VAL A 185 17.97 -2.84 -14.92
C VAL A 185 18.90 -1.95 -14.10
N THR A 186 19.43 -0.89 -14.71
CA THR A 186 20.18 0.16 -14.02
C THR A 186 19.22 1.17 -13.41
N PHE A 187 19.50 1.66 -12.20
CA PHE A 187 18.57 2.54 -11.49
C PHE A 187 19.28 3.56 -10.59
N GLU A 188 18.61 4.70 -10.37
CA GLU A 188 18.93 5.63 -9.30
C GLU A 188 18.19 5.20 -8.01
N PRO A 189 18.82 5.22 -6.82
CA PRO A 189 18.15 4.83 -5.57
C PRO A 189 16.86 5.63 -5.29
N GLU A 190 16.84 6.90 -5.67
CA GLU A 190 15.69 7.79 -5.52
C GLU A 190 14.50 7.36 -6.40
N ALA A 191 14.75 6.77 -7.57
CA ALA A 191 13.69 6.25 -8.44
C ALA A 191 12.94 5.08 -7.79
N LEU A 192 13.66 4.14 -7.18
CA LEU A 192 13.06 3.01 -6.47
C LEU A 192 12.32 3.47 -5.20
N HIS A 193 12.85 4.49 -4.53
CA HIS A 193 12.19 5.11 -3.39
C HIS A 193 10.82 5.71 -3.78
N LEU A 194 10.73 6.39 -4.92
CA LEU A 194 9.46 6.92 -5.45
C LEU A 194 8.43 5.81 -5.73
N ILE A 195 8.87 4.69 -6.33
CA ILE A 195 7.99 3.53 -6.58
C ILE A 195 7.50 2.95 -5.25
N ALA A 196 8.41 2.76 -4.29
CA ALA A 196 8.09 2.23 -2.97
C ALA A 196 7.11 3.14 -2.19
N GLN A 197 7.31 4.46 -2.26
CA GLN A 197 6.43 5.44 -1.64
C GLN A 197 5.03 5.41 -2.28
N LYS A 198 4.95 5.34 -3.61
CA LYS A 198 3.67 5.26 -4.32
C LYS A 198 2.88 3.98 -4.01
N ALA A 199 3.57 2.90 -3.68
CA ALA A 199 2.96 1.61 -3.36
C ALA A 199 2.32 1.53 -1.97
N ASP A 200 2.49 2.55 -1.11
CA ASP A 200 1.82 2.68 0.18
C ASP A 200 1.95 1.43 1.10
N GLY A 201 3.13 0.80 1.07
CA GLY A 201 3.46 -0.39 1.86
C GLY A 201 2.91 -1.72 1.35
N ALA A 202 2.38 -1.75 0.11
CA ALA A 202 1.96 -2.97 -0.59
C ALA A 202 3.03 -3.44 -1.60
N MET A 203 3.80 -4.49 -1.26
CA MET A 203 4.88 -4.99 -2.12
C MET A 203 4.39 -5.46 -3.49
N ARG A 204 3.19 -6.03 -3.55
CA ARG A 204 2.57 -6.44 -4.83
C ARG A 204 2.38 -5.24 -5.77
N ASP A 205 1.95 -4.12 -5.23
CA ASP A 205 1.67 -2.90 -5.99
C ASP A 205 3.00 -2.22 -6.38
N ALA A 206 4.02 -2.26 -5.51
CA ALA A 206 5.38 -1.82 -5.83
C ALA A 206 6.00 -2.60 -7.00
N LEU A 207 5.94 -3.94 -6.99
CA LEU A 207 6.47 -4.77 -8.08
C LEU A 207 5.72 -4.54 -9.40
N SER A 208 4.38 -4.41 -9.34
CA SER A 208 3.57 -4.14 -10.52
C SER A 208 3.87 -2.76 -11.11
N THR A 209 4.11 -1.78 -10.25
CA THR A 209 4.49 -0.42 -10.64
C THR A 209 5.90 -0.42 -11.23
N PHE A 210 6.84 -1.14 -10.63
CA PHE A 210 8.20 -1.32 -11.16
C PHE A 210 8.18 -1.86 -12.59
N ASP A 211 7.46 -2.95 -12.86
CA ASP A 211 7.37 -3.52 -14.21
C ASP A 211 6.83 -2.53 -15.24
N ARG A 212 5.81 -1.75 -14.84
CA ARG A 212 5.21 -0.73 -15.70
C ARG A 212 6.21 0.36 -16.04
N VAL A 213 6.97 0.83 -15.06
CA VAL A 213 7.98 1.88 -15.24
C VAL A 213 9.15 1.35 -16.09
N VAL A 214 9.64 0.14 -15.84
CA VAL A 214 10.70 -0.49 -16.66
C VAL A 214 10.24 -0.66 -18.11
N SER A 215 8.98 -1.06 -18.33
CA SER A 215 8.43 -1.19 -19.68
C SER A 215 8.37 0.14 -20.45
N PHE A 216 8.28 1.26 -19.73
CA PHE A 216 8.20 2.60 -20.33
C PHE A 216 9.59 3.24 -20.51
N CYS A 217 10.44 3.18 -19.48
CA CYS A 217 11.75 3.83 -19.43
C CYS A 217 12.87 2.97 -20.04
N GLY A 218 12.63 1.67 -20.25
CA GLY A 218 13.65 0.70 -20.62
C GLY A 218 14.53 0.29 -19.43
N ASN A 219 15.78 -0.07 -19.70
CA ASN A 219 16.71 -0.63 -18.70
C ASN A 219 17.40 0.43 -17.83
N HIS A 220 16.99 1.69 -17.89
CA HIS A 220 17.55 2.77 -17.07
C HIS A 220 16.45 3.56 -16.36
N LEU A 221 16.38 3.41 -15.04
CA LEU A 221 15.41 4.08 -14.19
C LEU A 221 16.03 5.31 -13.54
N SER A 222 15.85 6.47 -14.17
CA SER A 222 16.18 7.76 -13.56
C SER A 222 15.00 8.29 -12.75
N ARG A 223 15.28 9.10 -11.71
CA ARG A 223 14.25 9.72 -10.87
C ARG A 223 13.23 10.49 -11.70
N LYS A 224 13.69 11.27 -12.68
CA LYS A 224 12.81 12.08 -13.56
C LYS A 224 11.85 11.21 -14.36
N ALA A 225 12.37 10.18 -15.03
CA ALA A 225 11.55 9.30 -15.86
C ALA A 225 10.51 8.52 -15.04
N VAL A 226 10.88 8.11 -13.82
CA VAL A 226 9.93 7.47 -12.88
C VAL A 226 8.89 8.49 -12.40
N SER A 227 9.28 9.71 -12.03
CA SER A 227 8.35 10.75 -11.59
C SER A 227 7.31 11.07 -12.66
N GLU A 228 7.74 11.22 -13.91
CA GLU A 228 6.86 11.46 -15.07
C GLU A 228 5.93 10.26 -15.31
N ASN A 229 6.43 9.02 -15.30
CA ASN A 229 5.56 7.84 -15.50
C ASN A 229 4.54 7.64 -14.36
N LEU A 230 4.95 7.92 -13.12
CA LEU A 230 4.08 7.81 -11.96
C LEU A 230 3.14 8.99 -11.81
N ASN A 231 3.25 10.02 -12.67
CA ASN A 231 2.56 11.30 -12.52
C ASN A 231 2.72 11.86 -11.10
N VAL A 232 3.94 11.74 -10.55
CA VAL A 232 4.31 12.31 -9.25
C VAL A 232 5.03 13.62 -9.52
N LEU A 233 4.55 14.69 -8.90
CA LEU A 233 5.19 15.98 -8.97
C LEU A 233 6.36 16.05 -8.01
N ASP A 234 7.45 16.66 -8.47
CA ASP A 234 8.61 16.88 -7.65
C ASP A 234 8.39 18.03 -6.64
N ALA A 235 9.24 18.04 -5.61
CA ALA A 235 9.18 19.09 -4.60
C ALA A 235 9.44 20.49 -5.21
N GLU A 236 10.24 20.56 -6.28
CA GLU A 236 10.55 21.80 -7.01
C GLU A 236 9.29 22.44 -7.59
N THR A 237 8.43 21.66 -8.26
CA THR A 237 7.15 22.16 -8.77
C THR A 237 6.29 22.75 -7.66
N TYR A 238 6.19 22.09 -6.50
CA TYR A 238 5.39 22.62 -5.39
C TYR A 238 6.01 23.86 -4.74
N LEU A 239 7.34 23.92 -4.62
CA LEU A 239 8.05 25.11 -4.15
C LEU A 239 7.75 26.30 -5.09
N GLU A 240 7.80 26.11 -6.41
CA GLU A 240 7.48 27.15 -7.40
C GLU A 240 6.02 27.61 -7.31
N ILE A 241 5.07 26.67 -7.22
CA ILE A 241 3.65 26.99 -7.07
C ILE A 241 3.40 27.79 -5.80
N THR A 242 3.99 27.40 -4.68
CA THR A 242 3.88 28.16 -3.43
C THR A 242 4.46 29.56 -3.58
N ASN A 243 5.54 29.76 -4.35
CA ASN A 243 6.06 31.10 -4.61
C ASN A 243 5.05 31.97 -5.39
N TYR A 244 4.39 31.43 -6.43
CA TYR A 244 3.34 32.18 -7.13
C TYR A 244 2.14 32.49 -6.23
N ILE A 245 1.76 31.56 -5.34
CA ILE A 245 0.71 31.78 -4.33
C ILE A 245 1.10 32.93 -3.39
N LEU A 246 2.32 32.92 -2.87
CA LEU A 246 2.82 33.98 -1.97
C LEU A 246 2.89 35.35 -2.65
N GLN A 247 3.19 35.38 -3.94
CA GLN A 247 3.23 36.58 -4.77
C GLN A 247 1.84 37.02 -5.28
N SER A 248 0.78 36.26 -4.98
CA SER A 248 -0.58 36.48 -5.49
C SER A 248 -0.67 36.48 -7.03
N ASP A 249 0.22 35.76 -7.72
CA ASP A 249 0.25 35.67 -9.19
C ASP A 249 -0.71 34.58 -9.69
N ILE A 250 -2.00 34.93 -9.71
CA ILE A 250 -3.06 34.05 -10.19
C ILE A 250 -2.87 33.62 -11.65
N PRO A 251 -2.54 34.52 -12.60
CA PRO A 251 -2.30 34.13 -13.99
C PRO A 251 -1.20 33.06 -14.13
N ALA A 252 -0.05 33.24 -13.46
CA ALA A 252 1.02 32.25 -13.50
C ALA A 252 0.60 30.90 -12.91
N LEU A 253 -0.16 30.90 -11.80
CA LEU A 253 -0.69 29.67 -11.19
C LEU A 253 -1.60 28.88 -12.14
N LEU A 254 -2.52 29.56 -12.82
CA LEU A 254 -3.45 28.90 -13.73
C LEU A 254 -2.73 28.34 -14.98
N LEU A 255 -1.75 29.07 -15.50
CA LEU A 255 -0.90 28.60 -16.60
C LEU A 255 -0.07 27.38 -16.17
N GLN A 256 0.51 27.40 -14.96
CA GLN A 256 1.28 26.29 -14.44
C GLN A 256 0.41 25.04 -14.24
N LEU A 257 -0.81 25.21 -13.70
CA LEU A 257 -1.77 24.11 -13.59
C LEU A 257 -2.10 23.52 -14.97
N ASP A 258 -2.39 24.35 -15.98
CA ASP A 258 -2.70 23.87 -17.33
C ASP A 258 -1.54 23.06 -17.94
N GLN A 259 -0.30 23.53 -17.78
CA GLN A 259 0.89 22.79 -18.22
C GLN A 259 1.08 21.45 -17.49
N LEU A 260 0.71 21.36 -16.22
CA LEU A 260 0.76 20.12 -15.46
C LEU A 260 -0.30 19.13 -15.98
N LEU A 261 -1.53 19.59 -16.16
CA LEU A 261 -2.61 18.75 -16.69
C LEU A 261 -2.32 18.30 -18.13
N ALA A 262 -1.75 19.16 -18.97
CA ALA A 262 -1.34 18.82 -20.33
C ALA A 262 -0.25 17.75 -20.40
N ARG A 263 0.62 17.66 -19.37
CA ARG A 263 1.62 16.59 -19.20
C ARG A 263 1.02 15.27 -18.69
N GLY A 264 -0.28 15.22 -18.40
CA GLY A 264 -0.97 14.02 -17.93
C GLY A 264 -1.01 13.87 -16.41
N PHE A 265 -0.59 14.88 -15.65
CA PHE A 265 -0.73 14.86 -14.19
C PHE A 265 -2.21 14.95 -13.79
N ASP A 266 -2.57 14.18 -12.77
CA ASP A 266 -3.93 14.13 -12.26
C ASP A 266 -4.18 15.30 -11.28
N ALA A 267 -5.29 16.03 -11.49
CA ALA A 267 -5.61 17.21 -10.68
C ALA A 267 -5.94 16.87 -9.22
N HIS A 268 -6.41 15.65 -8.94
CA HIS A 268 -6.65 15.18 -7.57
C HIS A 268 -5.32 14.88 -6.86
N GLN A 269 -4.41 14.19 -7.53
CA GLN A 269 -3.06 13.95 -7.02
C GLN A 269 -2.31 15.26 -6.79
N PHE A 270 -2.50 16.24 -7.68
CA PHE A 270 -1.95 17.58 -7.52
C PHE A 270 -2.36 18.20 -6.18
N ILE A 271 -3.66 18.21 -5.84
CA ILE A 271 -4.14 18.85 -4.60
C ILE A 271 -3.69 18.09 -3.34
N ILE A 272 -3.68 16.76 -3.38
CA ILE A 272 -3.18 15.92 -2.28
C ILE A 272 -1.68 16.19 -2.04
N GLY A 273 -0.89 16.29 -3.10
CA GLY A 273 0.52 16.62 -2.98
C GLY A 273 0.76 18.06 -2.52
N LEU A 274 -0.08 19.01 -2.93
CA LEU A 274 -0.02 20.39 -2.44
C LEU A 274 -0.31 20.48 -0.93
N ALA A 275 -1.31 19.74 -0.45
CA ALA A 275 -1.59 19.62 1.00
C ALA A 275 -0.40 19.02 1.75
N THR A 276 0.22 17.98 1.20
CA THR A 276 1.42 17.35 1.77
C THR A 276 2.59 18.33 1.79
N HIS A 277 2.77 19.14 0.74
CA HIS A 277 3.78 20.19 0.68
C HIS A 277 3.57 21.27 1.75
N PHE A 278 2.34 21.76 1.95
CA PHE A 278 2.05 22.69 3.04
C PHE A 278 2.29 22.08 4.43
N ARG A 279 1.95 20.80 4.62
CA ARG A 279 2.29 20.06 5.85
C ARG A 279 3.80 20.01 6.07
N ASN A 280 4.57 19.77 5.01
CA ASN A 280 6.04 19.73 5.07
C ASN A 280 6.63 21.10 5.41
N LEU A 281 6.11 22.20 4.83
CA LEU A 281 6.49 23.57 5.24
C LEU A 281 6.17 23.85 6.71
N MET A 282 5.01 23.39 7.20
CA MET A 282 4.61 23.55 8.61
C MET A 282 5.57 22.86 9.58
N VAL A 283 5.94 21.60 9.31
CA VAL A 283 6.87 20.86 10.19
C VAL A 283 8.31 21.36 10.06
N SER A 284 8.67 21.98 8.95
CA SER A 284 9.99 22.64 8.77
C SER A 284 10.16 23.92 9.59
N ARG A 285 9.08 24.52 10.11
CA ARG A 285 9.18 25.76 10.91
C ARG A 285 9.78 25.56 12.30
N SER A 286 9.77 24.35 12.86
CA SER A 286 10.34 24.07 14.18
C SER A 286 11.48 23.06 14.05
N PRO A 287 12.68 23.35 14.58
CA PRO A 287 13.81 22.42 14.55
C PRO A 287 13.49 21.04 15.13
N GLN A 288 12.56 20.97 16.08
CA GLN A 288 12.13 19.72 16.72
C GLN A 288 11.31 18.82 15.78
N THR A 289 10.55 19.42 14.86
CA THR A 289 9.63 18.69 13.96
C THR A 289 10.23 18.41 12.58
N VAL A 290 11.41 18.96 12.28
CA VAL A 290 12.15 18.69 11.03
C VAL A 290 12.42 17.19 10.82
N VAL A 291 12.56 16.42 11.90
CA VAL A 291 12.74 14.96 11.85
C VAL A 291 11.53 14.24 11.21
N LEU A 292 10.35 14.86 11.19
CA LEU A 292 9.13 14.31 10.58
C LEU A 292 9.04 14.56 9.07
N LEU A 293 10.03 15.22 8.48
CA LEU A 293 10.10 15.48 7.06
C LEU A 293 10.65 14.24 6.35
N GLU A 294 9.80 13.51 5.64
CA GLU A 294 10.15 12.29 4.89
C GLU A 294 10.78 12.63 3.52
N SER A 295 11.61 13.69 3.42
CA SER A 295 12.22 14.10 2.15
C SER A 295 13.65 13.59 2.04
N GLY A 296 13.92 12.76 1.04
CA GLY A 296 15.13 11.95 0.92
C GLY A 296 16.45 12.66 0.60
N SER A 297 16.51 13.99 0.44
CA SER A 297 17.76 14.72 0.16
C SER A 297 17.95 15.99 1.00
N GLU A 298 19.20 16.25 1.42
CA GLU A 298 19.57 17.47 2.17
C GLU A 298 19.25 18.76 1.39
N THR A 299 19.34 18.73 0.07
CA THR A 299 19.00 19.86 -0.81
C THR A 299 17.52 20.23 -0.71
N VAL A 300 16.64 19.24 -0.76
CA VAL A 300 15.19 19.46 -0.63
C VAL A 300 14.85 19.95 0.78
N GLN A 301 15.48 19.37 1.81
CA GLN A 301 15.30 19.81 3.19
C GLN A 301 15.68 21.28 3.39
N LYS A 302 16.81 21.73 2.82
CA LYS A 302 17.23 23.15 2.85
C LYS A 302 16.23 24.07 2.14
N ALA A 303 15.71 23.64 0.99
CA ALA A 303 14.71 24.41 0.25
C ALA A 303 13.40 24.57 1.05
N TYR A 304 12.93 23.50 1.70
CA TYR A 304 11.77 23.55 2.60
C TYR A 304 11.99 24.50 3.79
N LEU A 305 13.16 24.48 4.42
CA LEU A 305 13.49 25.39 5.52
C LEU A 305 13.43 26.85 5.07
N ALA A 306 14.06 27.17 3.92
CA ALA A 306 14.08 28.52 3.38
C ALA A 306 12.67 29.05 3.04
N GLN A 307 11.83 28.24 2.38
CA GLN A 307 10.47 28.66 2.04
C GLN A 307 9.56 28.71 3.28
N ALA A 308 9.77 27.85 4.28
CA ALA A 308 9.00 27.86 5.53
C ALA A 308 9.21 29.16 6.34
N GLU A 309 10.39 29.77 6.27
CA GLU A 309 10.65 31.09 6.86
C GLU A 309 9.83 32.20 6.19
N GLN A 310 9.74 32.16 4.86
CA GLN A 310 9.03 33.16 4.05
C GLN A 310 7.50 32.99 4.10
N THR A 311 7.01 31.83 4.54
CA THR A 311 5.59 31.51 4.52
C THR A 311 4.96 31.69 5.91
N PRO A 312 4.01 32.63 6.10
CA PRO A 312 3.38 32.85 7.41
C PRO A 312 2.66 31.61 7.96
N ARG A 313 2.80 31.35 9.27
CA ARG A 313 2.12 30.20 9.92
C ARG A 313 0.60 30.25 9.78
N ALA A 314 0.01 31.45 9.88
CA ALA A 314 -1.43 31.63 9.72
C ALA A 314 -1.91 31.26 8.30
N PHE A 315 -1.11 31.63 7.28
CA PHE A 315 -1.37 31.24 5.91
C PHE A 315 -1.32 29.71 5.74
N LEU A 316 -0.28 29.05 6.24
CA LEU A 316 -0.14 27.59 6.11
C LEU A 316 -1.31 26.80 6.73
N LEU A 317 -1.83 27.25 7.88
CA LEU A 317 -2.99 26.62 8.51
C LEU A 317 -4.25 26.74 7.64
N GLN A 318 -4.51 27.93 7.10
CA GLN A 318 -5.64 28.16 6.19
C GLN A 318 -5.45 27.41 4.86
N ALA A 319 -4.23 27.38 4.34
CA ALA A 319 -3.90 26.68 3.10
C ALA A 319 -4.12 25.16 3.22
N LEU A 320 -3.74 24.57 4.36
CA LEU A 320 -4.04 23.17 4.68
C LEU A 320 -5.54 22.90 4.75
N GLU A 321 -6.31 23.79 5.38
CA GLU A 321 -7.77 23.66 5.46
C GLU A 321 -8.43 23.71 4.08
N ILE A 322 -8.06 24.69 3.26
CA ILE A 322 -8.57 24.86 1.89
C ILE A 322 -8.21 23.65 1.02
N ALA A 323 -6.96 23.18 1.07
CA ALA A 323 -6.53 22.02 0.29
C ALA A 323 -7.27 20.74 0.73
N ASN A 324 -7.49 20.55 2.03
CA ASN A 324 -8.26 19.42 2.56
C ASN A 324 -9.75 19.47 2.15
N GLN A 325 -10.36 20.66 2.16
CA GLN A 325 -11.73 20.83 1.67
C GLN A 325 -11.84 20.51 0.16
N ALA A 326 -10.86 20.94 -0.63
CA ALA A 326 -10.80 20.63 -2.05
C ALA A 326 -10.67 19.12 -2.30
N ASP A 327 -9.82 18.41 -1.54
CA ASP A 327 -9.69 16.95 -1.60
C ASP A 327 -11.02 16.23 -1.32
N LEU A 328 -11.69 16.57 -0.22
CA LEU A 328 -12.98 15.98 0.16
C LEU A 328 -14.07 16.20 -0.89
N ASN A 329 -14.12 17.40 -1.48
CA ASN A 329 -15.13 17.79 -2.46
C ASN A 329 -14.79 17.34 -3.89
N TYR A 330 -13.55 16.92 -4.16
CA TYR A 330 -13.09 16.62 -5.51
C TYR A 330 -13.95 15.57 -6.22
N LYS A 331 -14.22 14.44 -5.55
CA LYS A 331 -15.03 13.35 -6.14
C LYS A 331 -16.50 13.72 -6.33
N GLN A 332 -17.01 14.67 -5.56
CA GLN A 332 -18.40 15.13 -5.63
C GLN A 332 -18.59 16.25 -6.67
N SER A 333 -17.52 16.95 -7.04
CA SER A 333 -17.58 18.06 -7.98
C SER A 333 -17.88 17.58 -9.41
N LEU A 334 -18.86 18.21 -10.04
CA LEU A 334 -19.18 18.01 -11.45
C LEU A 334 -18.08 18.54 -12.38
N ASN A 335 -17.37 19.59 -11.94
CA ASN A 335 -16.25 20.17 -12.66
C ASN A 335 -15.02 20.21 -11.76
N GLN A 336 -14.25 19.14 -11.82
CA GLN A 336 -13.05 18.92 -11.02
C GLN A 336 -11.95 19.93 -11.33
N ARG A 337 -11.76 20.29 -12.61
CA ARG A 337 -10.77 21.29 -13.01
C ARG A 337 -11.08 22.65 -12.41
N LEU A 338 -12.33 23.12 -12.54
CA LEU A 338 -12.77 24.38 -11.98
C LEU A 338 -12.61 24.42 -10.46
N LEU A 339 -12.89 23.32 -9.76
CA LEU A 339 -12.70 23.24 -8.30
C LEU A 339 -11.23 23.52 -7.92
N ILE A 340 -10.27 22.91 -8.62
CA ILE A 340 -8.84 23.11 -8.34
C ILE A 340 -8.40 24.53 -8.70
N GLU A 341 -8.85 25.07 -9.85
CA GLU A 341 -8.57 26.46 -10.23
C GLU A 341 -9.08 27.45 -9.19
N LEU A 342 -10.31 27.28 -8.70
CA LEU A 342 -10.90 28.09 -7.61
C LEU A 342 -10.09 27.96 -6.32
N THR A 343 -9.64 26.75 -5.99
CA THR A 343 -8.81 26.50 -4.81
C THR A 343 -7.49 27.27 -4.88
N LEU A 344 -6.80 27.24 -6.03
CA LEU A 344 -5.56 28.00 -6.22
C LEU A 344 -5.78 29.51 -6.14
N MET A 345 -6.87 30.02 -6.75
CA MET A 345 -7.24 31.43 -6.66
C MET A 345 -7.52 31.87 -5.22
N GLN A 346 -8.21 31.04 -4.44
CA GLN A 346 -8.47 31.30 -3.02
C GLN A 346 -7.17 31.34 -2.21
N LEU A 347 -6.28 30.36 -2.42
CA LEU A 347 -4.98 30.30 -1.75
C LEU A 347 -4.15 31.57 -2.03
N ALA A 348 -4.04 31.98 -3.30
CA ALA A 348 -3.33 33.20 -3.70
C ALA A 348 -3.93 34.47 -3.09
N SER A 349 -5.24 34.47 -2.80
CA SER A 349 -5.94 35.63 -2.24
C SER A 349 -5.83 35.77 -0.71
N LEU A 350 -5.35 34.74 0.01
CA LEU A 350 -5.32 34.72 1.48
C LEU A 350 -4.46 35.84 2.08
N LEU A 351 -3.31 36.13 1.47
CA LEU A 351 -2.38 37.14 1.98
C LEU A 351 -2.92 38.57 1.81
N HIS A 352 -3.62 38.82 0.71
CA HIS A 352 -4.24 40.12 0.44
C HIS A 352 -5.41 40.45 1.38
N GLN A 353 -6.16 39.43 1.84
CA GLN A 353 -7.24 39.62 2.82
C GLN A 353 -6.71 40.00 4.21
N GLY A 354 -5.52 39.52 4.59
CA GLY A 354 -4.86 39.87 5.85
C GLY A 354 -4.36 41.32 5.90
N GLU A 355 -3.96 41.88 4.75
CA GLU A 355 -3.54 43.28 4.64
C GLU A 355 -4.74 44.25 4.72
N LYS A 356 -5.85 43.95 4.04
CA LYS A 356 -7.07 44.78 4.13
C LYS A 356 -7.62 44.85 5.56
N LYS A 357 -7.62 43.73 6.29
CA LYS A 357 -8.05 43.71 7.71
C LYS A 357 -7.16 44.52 8.66
N LYS A 358 -5.89 44.78 8.32
CA LYS A 358 -4.99 45.63 9.11
C LYS A 358 -5.10 47.12 8.77
N LEU A 359 -5.62 47.46 7.60
CA LEU A 359 -5.89 48.85 7.18
C LEU A 359 -7.24 49.36 7.73
N ASP A 360 -8.18 48.44 7.99
CA ASP A 360 -9.51 48.74 8.53
C ASP A 360 -9.61 48.59 10.08
N SER A 361 -8.49 48.38 10.77
CA SER A 361 -8.37 48.27 12.24
C SER A 361 -7.39 49.30 12.79
#